data_AF-A0A4Y8SHT7-F1
#
_entry.id   AF-A0A4Y8SHT7-F1
#
_cell.length_a   1.000
_cell.length_b   1.000
_cell.length_c   1.000
_cell.angle_alpha   90.00
_cell.angle_beta   90.00
_cell.angle_gamma   90.00
#
_symmetry.space_group_name_H-M   'P 1'
#
loop_
_entity.id
_entity.type
_entity.pdbx_description
1 polymer ?
#
loop_
_entity_poly.entity_id
_entity_poly.type
_entity_poly.pdbx_seq_one_letter_code
_entity_poly.pdbx_strand_id
1 'polypeptide(L)'
;MFTNPFVFYGRIRRMEYGLSILIYVAGLFFIIVQAADHHKEMYWFALFPLAWFRFAQGAKRCHDLGNSGWFQLIPFYSFWMLLADGNIGPNQYGENPKDNNYPNYPGGGPYHYPGGGADKYGR
;
A
#
# COMPACT_ATOMS: atom_id res chain seq x y z
N MET A 1 4.98 -3.87 -9.29
CA MET A 1 4.61 -4.07 -7.87
C MET A 1 5.61 -3.31 -7.02
N PHE A 2 5.15 -2.62 -5.99
CA PHE A 2 5.93 -1.72 -5.12
C PHE A 2 6.53 -0.49 -5.80
N THR A 3 5.77 0.20 -6.65
CA THR A 3 6.19 1.51 -7.13
C THR A 3 6.20 2.51 -5.96
N ASN A 4 7.35 3.08 -5.66
CA ASN A 4 7.59 4.03 -4.55
C ASN A 4 7.15 3.49 -3.18
N PRO A 5 7.80 2.46 -2.64
CA PRO A 5 7.32 1.69 -1.49
C PRO A 5 7.33 2.45 -0.16
N PHE A 6 8.05 3.56 -0.08
CA PHE A 6 8.17 4.39 1.13
C PHE A 6 7.33 5.68 1.07
N VAL A 7 6.54 5.86 0.01
CA VAL A 7 5.63 7.01 -0.18
C VAL A 7 4.22 6.61 0.25
N PHE A 8 3.47 7.53 0.87
CA PHE A 8 2.12 7.26 1.39
C PHE A 8 1.02 7.40 0.34
N TYR A 9 1.28 8.15 -0.71
CA TYR A 9 0.32 8.41 -1.77
C TYR A 9 0.27 7.28 -2.79
N GLY A 10 -0.91 7.07 -3.38
CA GLY A 10 -1.19 5.98 -4.32
C GLY A 10 -2.07 4.88 -3.73
N ARG A 11 -2.28 3.83 -4.53
CA ARG A 11 -3.19 2.71 -4.24
C ARG A 11 -2.50 1.37 -4.46
N ILE A 12 -2.69 0.44 -3.53
CA ILE A 12 -2.17 -0.94 -3.67
C ILE A 12 -3.28 -1.98 -3.46
N ARG A 13 -3.14 -3.10 -4.18
CA ARG A 13 -4.08 -4.23 -4.11
C ARG A 13 -3.72 -5.19 -2.98
N ARG A 14 -4.64 -6.11 -2.68
CA ARG A 14 -4.48 -7.18 -1.67
C ARG A 14 -3.18 -7.96 -1.79
N MET A 15 -2.75 -8.32 -3.01
CA MET A 15 -1.51 -9.07 -3.20
C MET A 15 -0.27 -8.28 -2.76
N GLU A 16 -0.16 -7.02 -3.18
CA GLU A 16 0.96 -6.16 -2.80
C GLU A 16 0.93 -5.87 -1.30
N TYR A 17 -0.25 -5.63 -0.75
CA TYR A 17 -0.43 -5.47 0.70
C TYR A 17 -0.06 -6.74 1.49
N GLY A 18 -0.50 -7.92 1.07
CA GLY A 18 -0.13 -9.20 1.69
C GLY A 18 1.37 -9.45 1.64
N LEU A 19 2.00 -9.20 0.49
CA LEU A 19 3.45 -9.30 0.35
C LEU A 19 4.19 -8.28 1.24
N SER A 20 3.66 -7.07 1.41
CA SER A 20 4.24 -6.07 2.33
C SER A 20 4.20 -6.55 3.79
N ILE A 21 3.15 -7.27 4.20
CA ILE A 21 3.06 -7.87 5.54
C ILE A 21 4.10 -8.97 5.68
N LEU A 22 4.26 -9.83 4.67
CA LEU A 22 5.26 -10.90 4.71
C LEU A 22 6.69 -10.34 4.80
N ILE A 23 7.01 -9.32 4.00
CA ILE A 23 8.31 -8.63 4.07
C ILE A 23 8.52 -8.03 5.45
N TYR A 24 7.50 -7.36 6.02
CA TYR A 24 7.58 -6.76 7.35
C TYR A 24 7.84 -7.82 8.43
N VAL A 25 7.08 -8.93 8.43
CA VAL A 25 7.22 -10.02 9.41
C VAL A 25 8.58 -10.70 9.28
N ALA A 26 9.04 -10.97 8.06
CA ALA A 26 10.36 -11.57 7.83
C ALA A 26 11.50 -10.64 8.29
N GLY A 27 11.42 -9.35 7.96
CA GLY A 27 12.40 -8.36 8.40
C GLY A 27 12.41 -8.18 9.93
N LEU A 28 11.24 -8.18 10.56
CA LEU A 28 11.12 -8.07 12.01
C LEU A 28 11.70 -9.30 12.70
N PHE A 29 11.39 -10.50 12.21
CA PHE A 29 11.95 -11.75 12.71
C PHE A 29 13.48 -11.77 12.62
N PHE A 30 14.03 -11.36 11.47
CA PHE A 30 15.48 -11.23 11.28
C PHE A 30 16.10 -10.29 12.31
N ILE A 31 15.52 -9.11 12.52
CA ILE A 31 16.01 -8.13 13.51
C ILE A 31 15.99 -8.72 14.94
N ILE A 32 14.91 -9.41 15.32
CA ILE A 32 14.77 -10.01 16.66
C ILE A 32 15.83 -11.09 16.89
N VAL A 33 16.08 -11.97 15.92
CA VAL A 33 17.10 -13.03 16.02
C VAL A 33 18.48 -12.43 16.21
N GLN A 34 18.82 -11.39 15.46
CA GLN A 34 20.14 -10.73 15.55
C GLN A 34 20.31 -9.91 16.83
N ALA A 35 19.24 -9.33 17.36
CA ALA A 35 19.26 -8.55 18.59
C ALA A 35 19.52 -9.40 19.85
N ALA A 36 19.43 -10.74 19.75
CA ALA A 36 19.84 -11.66 20.81
C ALA A 36 21.37 -11.74 20.99
N ASP A 37 22.15 -11.19 20.05
CA ASP A 37 23.62 -11.15 20.09
C ASP A 37 24.15 -9.76 20.55
N HIS A 38 25.46 -9.63 20.75
CA HIS A 38 26.12 -8.47 21.37
C HIS A 38 26.03 -7.13 20.60
N HIS A 39 25.45 -7.10 19.39
CA HIS A 39 25.39 -5.92 18.52
C HIS A 39 23.98 -5.31 18.37
N LYS A 40 23.13 -5.44 19.39
CA LYS A 40 21.73 -4.97 19.40
C LYS A 40 21.52 -3.50 18.96
N GLU A 41 22.45 -2.60 19.27
CA GLU A 41 22.31 -1.16 19.01
C GLU A 41 22.19 -0.82 17.51
N MET A 42 22.86 -1.61 16.65
CA MET A 42 22.83 -1.39 15.20
C MET A 42 21.48 -1.78 14.58
N TYR A 43 20.79 -2.78 15.15
CA TYR A 43 19.55 -3.33 14.58
C TYR A 43 18.32 -2.48 14.93
N TRP A 44 18.35 -1.71 16.02
CA TRP A 44 17.27 -0.77 16.35
C TRP A 44 17.05 0.28 15.25
N PHE A 45 18.12 0.73 14.61
CA PHE A 45 18.02 1.68 13.47
C PHE A 45 17.32 1.07 12.25
N ALA A 46 17.40 -0.25 12.06
CA ALA A 46 16.75 -0.94 10.94
C ALA A 46 15.21 -1.02 11.11
N LEU A 47 14.68 -0.84 12.32
CA LEU A 47 13.23 -0.83 12.56
C LEU A 47 12.54 0.37 11.93
N PHE A 48 13.21 1.53 11.89
CA PHE A 48 12.61 2.76 11.36
C PHE A 48 12.20 2.62 9.88
N PRO A 49 13.10 2.27 8.93
CA PRO A 49 12.71 2.10 7.52
C PRO A 49 11.73 0.93 7.33
N LEU A 50 11.82 -0.13 8.13
CA LEU A 50 10.92 -1.28 8.08
C LEU A 50 9.48 -0.90 8.50
N ALA A 51 9.35 -0.15 9.59
CA ALA A 51 8.08 0.38 10.06
C ALA A 51 7.51 1.41 9.07
N TRP A 52 8.35 2.29 8.53
CA TRP A 52 7.95 3.28 7.53
C TRP A 52 7.40 2.64 6.26
N PHE A 53 8.10 1.61 5.75
CA PHE A 53 7.61 0.77 4.66
C PHE A 53 6.22 0.21 4.97
N ARG A 54 6.07 -0.46 6.12
CA ARG A 54 4.80 -1.09 6.50
C ARG A 54 3.67 -0.07 6.61
N PHE A 55 3.93 1.09 7.19
CA PHE A 55 2.94 2.16 7.38
C PHE A 55 2.53 2.81 6.05
N ALA A 56 3.49 3.04 5.15
CA ALA A 56 3.25 3.55 3.81
C ALA A 56 2.39 2.59 2.98
N GLN A 57 2.71 1.29 2.99
CA GLN A 57 1.92 0.28 2.29
C GLN A 57 0.50 0.16 2.86
N GLY A 58 0.36 0.22 4.19
CA GLY A 58 -0.96 0.24 4.85
C GLY A 58 -1.81 1.44 4.43
N ALA A 59 -1.20 2.63 4.33
CA ALA A 59 -1.91 3.83 3.88
C ALA A 59 -2.41 3.70 2.44
N LYS A 60 -1.57 3.24 1.52
CA LYS A 60 -1.98 2.97 0.12
C LYS A 60 -3.09 1.92 0.03
N ARG A 61 -3.14 0.96 0.95
CA ARG A 61 -4.22 -0.03 0.98
C ARG A 61 -5.53 0.58 1.49
N CYS A 62 -5.47 1.45 2.50
CA CYS A 62 -6.63 2.23 2.93
C CYS A 62 -7.16 3.11 1.80
N HIS A 63 -6.26 3.76 1.06
CA HIS A 63 -6.58 4.60 -0.10
C HIS A 63 -7.26 3.80 -1.23
N ASP A 64 -6.85 2.55 -1.45
CA ASP A 64 -7.53 1.68 -2.41
C ASP A 64 -8.97 1.37 -2.01
N LEU A 65 -9.27 1.33 -0.70
CA LEU A 65 -10.62 1.20 -0.15
C LEU A 65 -11.37 2.53 -0.04
N GLY A 66 -10.79 3.64 -0.53
CA GLY A 66 -11.37 4.97 -0.47
C GLY A 66 -11.32 5.65 0.90
N ASN A 67 -10.58 5.09 1.85
CA ASN A 67 -10.45 5.62 3.21
C ASN A 67 -9.15 6.41 3.38
N SER A 68 -9.06 7.24 4.42
CA SER A 68 -7.80 7.90 4.78
C SER A 68 -6.74 6.87 5.22
N GLY A 69 -5.46 7.17 4.99
CA GLY A 69 -4.35 6.32 5.42
C GLY A 69 -4.31 6.00 6.92
N TRP A 70 -4.99 6.78 7.74
CA TRP A 70 -5.08 6.60 9.20
C TRP A 70 -5.97 5.43 9.63
N PHE A 71 -6.86 4.93 8.76
CA PHE A 71 -7.74 3.80 9.10
C PHE A 71 -6.98 2.52 9.46
N GLN A 72 -5.73 2.39 9.02
CA GLN A 72 -4.87 1.27 9.41
C GLN A 72 -4.60 1.19 10.93
N LEU A 73 -4.82 2.28 11.68
CA LEU A 73 -4.70 2.31 13.14
C LEU A 73 -5.95 1.79 13.87
N ILE A 74 -7.07 1.66 13.16
CA ILE A 74 -8.30 1.11 13.75
C ILE A 74 -8.06 -0.38 14.06
N PRO A 75 -8.34 -0.84 15.29
CA PRO A 75 -8.20 -2.24 15.65
C PRO A 75 -8.91 -3.16 14.63
N PHE A 76 -8.23 -4.23 14.24
CA PHE A 76 -8.70 -5.23 13.27
C PHE A 76 -8.93 -4.76 11.82
N TYR A 77 -8.76 -3.48 11.51
CA TYR A 77 -8.93 -2.99 10.12
C TYR A 77 -7.90 -3.60 9.15
N SER A 78 -6.75 -4.04 9.66
CA SER A 78 -5.76 -4.81 8.90
C SER A 78 -6.31 -6.12 8.32
N PHE A 79 -7.26 -6.79 8.99
CA PHE A 79 -7.96 -7.96 8.46
C PHE A 79 -8.93 -7.57 7.34
N TRP A 80 -9.68 -6.48 7.51
CA TRP A 80 -10.53 -5.95 6.45
C TRP A 80 -9.71 -5.59 5.20
N MET A 81 -8.55 -4.95 5.39
CA MET A 81 -7.63 -4.61 4.30
C MET A 81 -7.09 -5.82 3.53
N LEU A 82 -6.94 -6.99 4.19
CA LEU A 82 -6.53 -8.25 3.55
C LEU A 82 -7.64 -8.85 2.69
N LEU A 83 -8.90 -8.69 3.11
CA LEU A 83 -10.04 -9.40 2.52
C LEU A 83 -10.82 -8.55 1.51
N ALA A 84 -11.05 -7.28 1.79
CA ALA A 84 -11.95 -6.42 1.04
C ALA A 84 -11.44 -6.09 -0.38
N ASP A 85 -12.36 -5.94 -1.33
CA ASP A 85 -12.05 -5.45 -2.69
C ASP A 85 -11.79 -3.93 -2.66
N GLY A 86 -10.87 -3.47 -3.50
CA GLY A 86 -10.65 -2.03 -3.71
C GLY A 86 -11.79 -1.36 -4.45
N ASN A 87 -11.88 -0.03 -4.33
CA ASN A 87 -12.84 0.78 -5.06
C ASN A 87 -12.58 0.69 -6.57
N ILE A 88 -13.66 0.52 -7.34
CA ILE A 88 -13.59 0.49 -8.80
C ILE A 88 -13.40 1.92 -9.32
N GLY A 89 -12.61 2.07 -10.39
CA GLY A 89 -12.35 3.36 -11.03
C GLY A 89 -11.40 4.27 -10.23
N PRO A 90 -11.03 5.43 -10.81
CA PRO A 90 -10.16 6.40 -10.16
C PRO A 90 -10.80 6.92 -8.87
N ASN A 91 -9.95 7.31 -7.91
CA ASN A 91 -10.36 8.03 -6.72
C ASN A 91 -9.34 9.15 -6.39
N GLN A 92 -9.56 9.89 -5.31
CA GLN A 92 -8.69 11.00 -4.90
C GLN A 92 -7.22 10.63 -4.65
N TYR A 93 -6.89 9.35 -4.54
CA TYR A 93 -5.54 8.83 -4.31
C TYR A 93 -4.89 8.26 -5.58
N GLY A 94 -5.59 8.29 -6.72
CA GLY A 94 -5.08 7.91 -8.02
C GLY A 94 -5.95 6.89 -8.78
N GLU A 95 -5.43 6.48 -9.93
CA GLU A 95 -6.04 5.49 -10.82
C GLU A 95 -6.23 4.14 -10.13
N ASN A 96 -7.24 3.38 -10.55
CA ASN A 96 -7.45 2.06 -9.99
C ASN A 96 -6.33 1.10 -10.44
N PRO A 97 -5.68 0.40 -9.49
CA PRO A 97 -4.60 -0.51 -9.80
C PRO A 97 -5.04 -1.79 -10.54
N LYS A 98 -6.35 -1.99 -10.77
CA LYS A 98 -6.88 -2.94 -11.76
C LYS A 98 -6.98 -2.22 -13.10
N ASP A 99 -6.10 -2.55 -14.03
CA ASP A 99 -6.09 -2.01 -15.40
C ASP A 99 -7.21 -2.65 -16.24
N ASN A 100 -8.44 -2.28 -15.91
CA ASN A 100 -9.63 -2.85 -16.50
C ASN A 100 -10.55 -1.67 -16.78
N ASN A 101 -10.61 -1.23 -18.04
CA ASN A 101 -11.59 -0.29 -18.58
C ASN A 101 -12.93 -0.48 -17.85
N TYR A 102 -13.31 0.44 -16.95
CA TYR A 102 -14.25 0.17 -15.86
C TYR A 102 -15.70 0.15 -16.36
N PRO A 103 -16.23 -0.99 -16.85
CA PRO A 103 -17.47 -0.99 -17.64
C PRO A 103 -18.71 -0.79 -16.76
N ASN A 104 -18.54 -0.94 -15.43
CA ASN A 104 -19.58 -0.78 -14.43
C ASN A 104 -19.29 0.40 -13.47
N TYR A 105 -18.36 1.31 -13.82
CA TYR A 105 -18.13 2.50 -13.00
C TYR A 105 -19.26 3.51 -13.23
N PRO A 106 -19.92 4.03 -12.18
CA PRO A 106 -20.95 5.06 -12.35
C PRO A 106 -20.35 6.30 -13.01
N GLY A 107 -20.75 6.60 -14.25
CA GLY A 107 -20.18 7.66 -15.08
C GLY A 107 -19.17 7.20 -16.15
N GLY A 108 -18.84 5.91 -16.19
CA GLY A 108 -18.05 5.27 -17.23
C GLY A 108 -18.91 4.90 -18.44
N GLY A 109 -19.34 5.89 -19.22
CA GLY A 109 -19.93 5.64 -20.53
C GLY A 109 -18.90 5.00 -21.49
N PRO A 110 -19.33 4.41 -22.62
CA PRO A 110 -18.47 3.71 -23.58
C PRO A 110 -17.45 4.63 -24.31
N TYR A 111 -17.37 5.90 -23.93
CA TYR A 111 -16.48 6.88 -24.51
C TYR A 111 -15.36 7.25 -23.52
N HIS A 112 -14.20 6.67 -23.79
CA HIS A 112 -12.92 7.38 -23.84
C HIS A 112 -12.39 8.01 -22.54
N TYR A 113 -11.41 7.34 -21.92
CA TYR A 113 -10.27 8.03 -21.33
C TYR A 113 -9.13 8.05 -22.37
N PRO A 114 -8.94 9.14 -23.16
CA PRO A 114 -7.68 9.35 -23.84
C PRO A 114 -6.70 9.84 -22.79
N GLY A 115 -6.06 8.91 -22.09
CA GLY A 115 -5.22 9.28 -20.95
C GLY A 115 -4.22 8.21 -20.54
N GLY A 116 -3.91 7.26 -21.43
CA GLY A 116 -2.66 6.51 -21.37
C GLY A 116 -1.51 7.43 -21.77
N GLY A 117 -1.18 8.38 -20.90
CA GLY A 117 -0.09 9.34 -21.07
C GLY A 117 0.60 9.51 -19.72
N ALA A 118 1.85 9.08 -19.67
CA ALA A 118 2.74 9.24 -18.53
C ALA A 118 2.86 10.72 -18.12
N ASP A 119 2.86 11.01 -16.81
CA ASP A 119 3.56 12.17 -16.17
C ASP A 119 2.95 12.73 -14.85
N LYS A 120 2.89 11.99 -13.72
CA LYS A 120 2.62 12.67 -12.41
C LYS A 120 3.55 12.31 -11.25
N TYR A 121 4.82 12.00 -11.56
CA TYR A 121 5.95 12.26 -10.63
C TYR A 121 6.73 13.48 -11.13
N GLY A 122 6.01 14.60 -11.23
CA GLY A 122 6.52 15.92 -11.60
C GLY A 122 6.13 16.95 -10.54
N ARG A 123 6.62 16.74 -9.31
CA ARG A 123 6.99 17.73 -8.28
C ARG A 123 7.22 17.03 -6.95
#